data_AF-A0A975PR96-F1
#
_entry.id   AF-A0A975PR96-F1
#
_cell.length_a   1.000
_cell.length_b   1.000
_cell.length_c   1.000
_cell.angle_alpha   90.00
_cell.angle_beta   90.00
_cell.angle_gamma   90.00
#
_symmetry.space_group_name_H-M   'P 1'
#
loop_
_entity.id
_entity.type
_entity.pdbx_description
1 polymer ?
#
loop_
_entity_poly.entity_id
_entity_poly.type
_entity_poly.pdbx_seq_one_letter_code
_entity_poly.pdbx_strand_id
1 'polypeptide(L)'
;MVRSSFRLAACSALIAAFLSACAGTDFAPDAGWDDDPEENAWYRDFYEDWFGKQLAAANEKPLVDQADLYSFNSRFRLLVLPSFSPAIVLRSDQGKDGSATITYTRLNGAGGYDPGGIAVTWARELKAPELESLNSRISAANIYDAAQYHNPVADDGVITICADGTRYVFEYLSASGRAFATRHECDIDEYPELNDLLNEVLNLAATENIQD
;
A
#
# COMPACT_ATOMS: atom_id res chain seq x y z
N MET A 1 -50.45 35.88 43.72
CA MET A 1 -50.59 34.63 42.95
C MET A 1 -49.39 34.50 42.02
N VAL A 2 -48.43 33.65 42.40
CA VAL A 2 -47.20 33.37 41.64
C VAL A 2 -47.51 32.24 40.67
N ARG A 3 -47.35 32.45 39.36
CA ARG A 3 -47.49 31.38 38.35
C ARG A 3 -46.12 30.83 37.98
N SER A 4 -45.99 29.55 38.28
CA SER A 4 -44.90 28.62 38.01
C SER A 4 -44.64 28.43 36.51
N SER A 5 -43.36 28.53 36.16
CA SER A 5 -42.56 27.66 35.28
C SER A 5 -43.25 26.72 34.29
N PHE A 6 -42.84 26.76 33.03
CA PHE A 6 -42.45 25.57 32.25
C PHE A 6 -41.54 25.98 31.08
N ARG A 7 -40.27 25.56 31.14
CA ARG A 7 -39.32 25.64 30.03
C ARG A 7 -39.49 24.36 29.18
N LEU A 8 -39.82 24.48 27.90
CA LEU A 8 -39.62 23.38 26.94
C LEU A 8 -38.23 23.54 26.31
N ALA A 9 -37.33 22.63 26.64
CA ALA A 9 -36.09 22.42 25.90
C ALA A 9 -36.39 21.46 24.74
N ALA A 10 -36.20 21.93 23.50
CA ALA A 10 -36.26 21.08 22.33
C ALA A 10 -34.91 20.36 22.17
N CYS A 11 -34.88 19.06 22.47
CA CYS A 11 -33.78 18.18 22.08
C CYS A 11 -33.94 17.79 20.60
N SER A 12 -33.21 18.46 19.72
CA SER A 12 -33.03 18.01 18.34
C SER A 12 -32.02 16.86 18.32
N ALA A 13 -32.50 15.63 18.17
CA ALA A 13 -31.66 14.48 17.89
C ALA A 13 -31.32 14.46 16.39
N LEU A 14 -30.09 14.85 16.04
CA LEU A 14 -29.50 14.63 14.72
C LEU A 14 -29.06 13.16 14.64
N ILE A 15 -29.85 12.35 13.96
CA ILE A 15 -29.47 10.99 13.58
C ILE A 15 -28.52 11.12 12.38
N ALA A 16 -27.22 11.07 12.63
CA ALA A 16 -26.22 10.87 11.58
C ALA A 16 -26.31 9.41 11.13
N ALA A 17 -26.97 9.17 9.99
CA ALA A 17 -26.91 7.89 9.32
C ALA A 17 -25.49 7.70 8.76
N PHE A 18 -24.69 6.87 9.42
CA PHE A 18 -23.44 6.36 8.85
C PHE A 18 -23.80 5.42 7.70
N LEU A 19 -23.67 5.91 6.47
CA LEU A 19 -23.57 5.07 5.29
C LEU A 19 -22.21 4.37 5.38
N SER A 20 -22.21 3.17 5.95
CA SER A 20 -21.11 2.23 5.80
C SER A 20 -21.15 1.75 4.35
N ALA A 21 -20.43 2.45 3.46
CA ALA A 21 -20.04 1.85 2.19
C ALA A 21 -19.22 0.61 2.56
N CYS A 22 -19.62 -0.56 2.05
CA CYS A 22 -18.79 -1.75 2.14
C CYS A 22 -17.54 -1.50 1.29
N ALA A 23 -16.52 -0.91 1.92
CA ALA A 23 -15.17 -0.88 1.37
C ALA A 23 -14.77 -2.34 1.08
N GLY A 24 -14.11 -2.56 -0.06
CA GLY A 24 -13.54 -3.88 -0.35
C GLY A 24 -12.69 -4.34 0.84
N THR A 25 -12.87 -5.60 1.24
CA THR A 25 -12.20 -6.13 2.44
C THR A 25 -10.77 -6.57 2.17
N ASP A 26 -10.43 -6.79 0.90
CA ASP A 26 -9.26 -7.57 0.53
C ASP A 26 -8.14 -6.66 0.03
N PHE A 27 -6.94 -6.88 0.57
CA PHE A 27 -5.74 -6.16 0.17
C PHE A 27 -5.20 -6.64 -1.18
N ALA A 28 -5.34 -7.91 -1.54
CA ALA A 28 -4.97 -8.40 -2.86
C ALA A 28 -6.02 -7.98 -3.91
N PRO A 29 -5.62 -7.47 -5.09
CA PRO A 29 -6.56 -7.23 -6.17
C PRO A 29 -7.13 -8.56 -6.72
N ASP A 30 -8.35 -8.50 -7.25
CA ASP A 30 -8.99 -9.63 -7.93
C ASP A 30 -8.35 -9.97 -9.30
N ALA A 31 -7.48 -9.10 -9.82
CA ALA A 31 -6.88 -9.23 -11.15
C ALA A 31 -5.40 -8.83 -11.12
N GLY A 32 -4.66 -9.24 -12.15
CA GLY A 32 -3.24 -8.93 -12.32
C GLY A 32 -2.30 -9.97 -11.73
N TRP A 33 -2.71 -11.24 -11.62
CA TRP A 33 -1.85 -12.34 -11.18
C TRP A 33 -1.62 -13.33 -12.32
N ASP A 34 -2.70 -13.71 -13.02
CA ASP A 34 -2.69 -14.46 -14.28
C ASP A 34 -3.96 -14.17 -15.10
N ASP A 35 -4.00 -14.61 -16.36
CA ASP A 35 -5.19 -14.47 -17.23
C ASP A 35 -6.25 -15.58 -17.01
N ASP A 36 -5.95 -16.63 -16.23
CA ASP A 36 -6.88 -17.74 -15.93
C ASP A 36 -7.69 -17.48 -14.63
N PRO A 37 -9.02 -17.31 -14.69
CA PRO A 37 -9.87 -17.05 -13.52
C PRO A 37 -9.85 -18.14 -12.45
N GLU A 38 -9.65 -19.41 -12.80
CA GLU A 38 -9.64 -20.51 -11.82
C GLU A 38 -8.29 -20.61 -11.09
N GLU A 39 -7.18 -20.30 -11.77
CA GLU A 39 -5.87 -20.16 -11.12
C GLU A 39 -5.79 -18.87 -10.30
N ASN A 40 -6.47 -17.80 -10.71
CA ASN A 40 -6.48 -16.52 -10.00
C ASN A 40 -7.05 -16.61 -8.56
N ALA A 41 -7.99 -17.52 -8.30
CA ALA A 41 -8.62 -17.62 -6.98
C ALA A 41 -7.64 -18.04 -5.88
N TRP A 42 -6.80 -19.06 -6.15
CA TRP A 42 -5.83 -19.53 -5.16
C TRP A 42 -4.68 -18.54 -4.99
N TYR A 43 -4.23 -17.89 -6.07
CA TYR A 43 -3.20 -16.86 -6.01
C TYR A 43 -3.67 -15.69 -5.14
N ARG A 44 -4.90 -15.21 -5.36
CA ARG A 44 -5.48 -14.13 -4.56
C ARG A 44 -5.55 -14.51 -3.09
N ASP A 45 -6.09 -15.68 -2.76
CA ASP A 45 -6.22 -16.11 -1.36
C ASP A 45 -4.85 -16.26 -0.69
N PHE A 46 -3.85 -16.77 -1.41
CA PHE A 46 -2.47 -16.85 -0.93
C PHE A 46 -1.88 -15.45 -0.66
N TYR A 47 -2.02 -14.51 -1.59
CA TYR A 47 -1.48 -13.16 -1.42
C TYR A 47 -2.26 -12.32 -0.41
N GLU A 48 -3.56 -12.56 -0.25
CA GLU A 48 -4.35 -11.97 0.83
C GLU A 48 -3.86 -12.47 2.19
N ASP A 49 -3.65 -13.78 2.32
CA ASP A 49 -3.11 -14.36 3.55
C ASP A 49 -1.68 -13.86 3.82
N TRP A 50 -0.86 -13.74 2.77
CA TRP A 50 0.54 -13.41 2.91
C TRP A 50 0.81 -11.91 3.04
N PHE A 51 0.38 -11.10 2.08
CA PHE A 51 0.56 -9.65 2.08
C PHE A 51 -0.50 -8.93 2.91
N GLY A 52 -1.76 -9.35 2.77
CA GLY A 52 -2.89 -8.71 3.45
C GLY A 52 -2.73 -8.74 4.97
N LYS A 53 -2.24 -9.84 5.56
CA LYS A 53 -1.94 -9.88 7.01
C LYS A 53 -0.84 -8.90 7.44
N GLN A 54 0.17 -8.68 6.61
CA GLN A 54 1.25 -7.72 6.90
C GLN A 54 0.69 -6.29 6.88
N LEU A 55 -0.11 -5.97 5.87
CA LEU A 55 -0.76 -4.67 5.73
C LEU A 55 -1.77 -4.42 6.86
N ALA A 56 -2.58 -5.43 7.21
CA ALA A 56 -3.50 -5.35 8.34
C ALA A 56 -2.76 -5.11 9.66
N ALA A 57 -1.66 -5.82 9.91
CA ALA A 57 -0.83 -5.62 11.11
C ALA A 57 -0.15 -4.24 11.14
N ALA A 58 0.10 -3.64 9.98
CA ALA A 58 0.55 -2.26 9.84
C ALA A 58 -0.58 -1.22 9.98
N ASN A 59 -1.82 -1.63 10.31
CA ASN A 59 -3.02 -0.79 10.34
C ASN A 59 -3.32 -0.09 9.00
N GLU A 60 -2.92 -0.69 7.89
CA GLU A 60 -3.30 -0.21 6.57
C GLU A 60 -4.75 -0.56 6.24
N LYS A 61 -5.34 0.20 5.33
CA LYS A 61 -6.63 -0.12 4.72
C LYS A 61 -6.43 -0.69 3.31
N PRO A 62 -7.30 -1.58 2.84
CA PRO A 62 -7.35 -1.94 1.43
C PRO A 62 -7.46 -0.69 0.54
N LEU A 63 -6.83 -0.74 -0.65
CA LEU A 63 -6.88 0.33 -1.64
C LEU A 63 -7.66 -0.16 -2.85
N VAL A 64 -8.97 -0.36 -2.67
CA VAL A 64 -9.79 -1.12 -3.62
C VAL A 64 -10.50 -0.19 -4.59
N ASP A 65 -11.08 0.89 -4.06
CA ASP A 65 -11.97 1.74 -4.85
C ASP A 65 -11.64 3.24 -4.75
N GLN A 66 -12.26 4.02 -5.64
CA GLN A 66 -12.09 5.48 -5.64
C GLN A 66 -12.59 6.13 -4.35
N ALA A 67 -13.54 5.52 -3.64
CA ALA A 67 -14.01 6.07 -2.37
C ALA A 67 -12.92 6.01 -1.30
N ASP A 68 -11.97 5.05 -1.39
CA ASP A 68 -10.79 4.96 -0.52
C ASP A 68 -9.83 6.13 -0.65
N LEU A 69 -9.91 6.91 -1.74
CA LEU A 69 -9.17 8.16 -1.86
C LEU A 69 -9.75 9.26 -0.96
N TYR A 70 -11.02 9.26 -0.57
CA TYR A 70 -11.66 10.27 0.29
C TYR A 70 -11.19 11.73 0.01
N SER A 71 -10.19 12.21 0.77
CA SER A 71 -9.61 13.56 0.76
C SER A 71 -8.30 13.67 -0.05
N PHE A 72 -7.89 12.59 -0.72
CA PHE A 72 -6.64 12.44 -1.46
C PHE A 72 -6.90 12.46 -2.97
N ASN A 73 -5.92 12.93 -3.72
CA ASN A 73 -5.85 12.81 -5.18
C ASN A 73 -5.29 11.44 -5.60
N SER A 74 -4.32 10.94 -4.83
CA SER A 74 -3.75 9.62 -5.01
C SER A 74 -3.12 9.11 -3.73
N ARG A 75 -2.96 7.79 -3.69
CA ARG A 75 -2.22 7.07 -2.66
C ARG A 75 -1.28 6.07 -3.30
N PHE A 76 -0.04 6.08 -2.88
CA PHE A 76 0.95 5.07 -3.22
C PHE A 76 1.31 4.27 -1.97
N ARG A 77 1.51 2.97 -2.10
CA ARG A 77 1.99 2.10 -1.04
C ARG A 77 3.04 1.14 -1.56
N LEU A 78 4.13 1.02 -0.83
CA LEU A 78 5.16 -0.01 -0.99
C LEU A 78 5.15 -0.87 0.27
N LEU A 79 4.95 -2.17 0.10
CA LEU A 79 5.28 -3.17 1.11
C LEU A 79 6.62 -3.82 0.72
N VAL A 80 7.57 -3.77 1.65
CA VAL A 80 8.85 -4.49 1.58
C VAL A 80 8.73 -5.67 2.53
N LEU A 81 8.77 -6.89 1.98
CA LEU A 81 8.54 -8.12 2.72
C LEU A 81 9.74 -9.07 2.60
N PRO A 82 10.75 -8.93 3.48
CA PRO A 82 11.85 -9.87 3.58
C PRO A 82 11.38 -11.21 4.16
N SER A 83 12.04 -12.29 3.75
CA SER A 83 11.73 -13.64 4.27
C SER A 83 11.97 -13.76 5.78
N PHE A 84 13.07 -13.17 6.28
CA PHE A 84 13.55 -13.42 7.65
C PHE A 84 13.71 -12.15 8.50
N SER A 85 13.30 -10.99 7.99
CA SER A 85 13.38 -9.70 8.67
C SER A 85 12.02 -9.01 8.68
N PRO A 86 11.70 -8.17 9.68
CA PRO A 86 10.37 -7.58 9.78
C PRO A 86 9.95 -6.77 8.55
N ALA A 87 8.67 -6.87 8.19
CA ALA A 87 8.11 -6.13 7.08
C ALA A 87 8.13 -4.61 7.31
N ILE A 88 8.25 -3.87 6.22
CA ILE A 88 8.18 -2.41 6.18
C ILE A 88 7.06 -2.01 5.22
N VAL A 89 6.24 -1.06 5.63
CA VAL A 89 5.24 -0.39 4.79
C VAL A 89 5.59 1.08 4.67
N LEU A 90 5.64 1.57 3.43
CA LEU A 90 5.81 2.97 3.08
C LEU A 90 4.58 3.43 2.31
N ARG A 91 3.87 4.43 2.82
CA ARG A 91 2.67 4.98 2.19
C ARG A 91 2.83 6.46 1.91
N SER A 92 2.59 6.88 0.69
CA SER A 92 2.44 8.29 0.33
C SER A 92 0.97 8.63 0.10
N ASP A 93 0.51 9.68 0.78
CA ASP A 93 -0.84 10.22 0.72
C ASP A 93 -0.78 11.63 0.12
N GLN A 94 -1.28 11.84 -1.10
CA GLN A 94 -1.33 13.17 -1.71
C GLN A 94 -2.72 13.78 -1.55
N GLY A 95 -2.82 14.85 -0.76
CA GLY A 95 -4.06 15.58 -0.50
C GLY A 95 -4.60 16.35 -1.70
N LYS A 96 -5.91 16.62 -1.70
CA LYS A 96 -6.58 17.48 -2.70
C LYS A 96 -6.10 18.94 -2.69
N ASP A 97 -5.50 19.37 -1.59
CA ASP A 97 -4.88 20.70 -1.42
C ASP A 97 -3.44 20.77 -1.95
N GLY A 98 -2.90 19.66 -2.47
CA GLY A 98 -1.55 19.55 -2.99
C GLY A 98 -0.49 19.21 -1.94
N SER A 99 -0.85 19.11 -0.66
CA SER A 99 0.03 18.57 0.37
C SER A 99 0.28 17.07 0.12
N ALA A 100 1.41 16.55 0.57
CA ALA A 100 1.66 15.12 0.56
C ALA A 100 2.40 14.68 1.82
N THR A 101 2.01 13.52 2.35
CA THR A 101 2.62 12.92 3.55
C THR A 101 3.19 11.57 3.16
N ILE A 102 4.38 11.25 3.65
CA ILE A 102 4.90 9.88 3.65
C ILE A 102 4.84 9.31 5.06
N THR A 103 4.31 8.11 5.19
CA THR A 103 4.22 7.33 6.43
C THR A 103 5.09 6.09 6.29
N TYR A 104 5.93 5.84 7.28
CA TYR A 104 6.71 4.63 7.42
C TYR A 104 6.19 3.83 8.59
N THR A 105 6.04 2.52 8.41
CA THR A 105 5.69 1.58 9.46
C THR A 105 6.60 0.36 9.33
N ARG A 106 7.25 -0.03 10.43
CA ARG A 106 8.01 -1.28 10.53
C ARG A 106 7.36 -2.17 11.57
N LEU A 107 7.15 -3.43 11.19
CA LEU A 107 6.62 -4.45 12.08
C LEU A 107 7.72 -5.08 12.96
N ASN A 108 7.37 -5.98 13.86
CA ASN A 108 8.31 -6.72 14.72
C ASN A 108 8.20 -8.25 14.62
N GLY A 109 7.45 -8.76 13.63
CA GLY A 109 7.32 -10.19 13.40
C GLY A 109 8.48 -10.82 12.61
N ALA A 110 8.27 -12.06 12.20
CA ALA A 110 9.24 -12.91 11.49
C ALA A 110 9.15 -12.75 9.96
N GLY A 111 9.12 -11.50 9.47
CA GLY A 111 9.08 -11.18 8.04
C GLY A 111 7.88 -11.76 7.30
N GLY A 112 8.13 -12.40 6.16
CA GLY A 112 7.14 -13.06 5.30
C GLY A 112 6.32 -14.18 5.94
N TYR A 113 6.33 -14.35 7.26
CA TYR A 113 5.57 -15.38 7.94
C TYR A 113 4.60 -14.76 8.95
N ASP A 114 5.07 -14.50 10.16
CA ASP A 114 4.29 -13.84 11.20
C ASP A 114 4.52 -12.33 11.12
N PRO A 115 3.48 -11.49 10.90
CA PRO A 115 3.64 -10.05 10.87
C PRO A 115 3.97 -9.45 12.25
N GLY A 116 3.59 -10.10 13.35
CA GLY A 116 3.66 -9.49 14.68
C GLY A 116 2.78 -8.23 14.77
N GLY A 117 3.34 -7.12 15.28
CA GLY A 117 2.67 -5.82 15.35
C GLY A 117 3.60 -4.66 15.02
N ILE A 118 3.10 -3.43 15.12
CA ILE A 118 3.87 -2.21 14.81
C ILE A 118 4.98 -2.02 15.84
N ALA A 119 6.23 -2.01 15.38
CA ALA A 119 7.41 -1.69 16.18
C ALA A 119 7.75 -0.19 16.13
N VAL A 120 7.70 0.37 14.92
CA VAL A 120 8.03 1.77 14.65
C VAL A 120 7.01 2.32 13.66
N THR A 121 6.55 3.53 13.91
CA THR A 121 5.78 4.29 12.93
C THR A 121 6.14 5.76 13.02
N TRP A 122 6.28 6.41 11.88
CA TRP A 122 6.43 7.85 11.79
C TRP A 122 5.82 8.35 10.49
N ALA A 123 5.50 9.65 10.44
CA ALA A 123 5.00 10.30 9.25
C ALA A 123 5.58 11.71 9.14
N ARG A 124 5.81 12.17 7.91
CA ARG A 124 6.26 13.54 7.63
C ARG A 124 5.66 14.05 6.33
N GLU A 125 5.58 15.37 6.22
CA GLU A 125 5.26 16.00 4.94
C GLU A 125 6.43 15.83 3.96
N LEU A 126 6.09 15.60 2.69
CA LEU A 126 7.02 15.63 1.58
C LEU A 126 7.20 17.07 1.10
N LYS A 127 8.45 17.48 0.93
CA LYS A 127 8.77 18.77 0.31
C LYS A 127 8.38 18.71 -1.17
N ALA A 128 8.10 19.88 -1.76
CA ALA A 128 7.71 19.94 -3.18
C ALA A 128 8.68 19.21 -4.14
N PRO A 129 10.02 19.32 -4.02
CA PRO A 129 10.93 18.57 -4.88
C PRO A 129 10.89 17.05 -4.66
N GLU A 130 10.66 16.60 -3.42
CA GLU A 130 10.51 15.16 -3.09
C GLU A 130 9.22 14.61 -3.71
N LEU A 131 8.12 15.35 -3.59
CA LEU A 131 6.83 14.97 -4.18
C LEU A 131 6.88 14.94 -5.71
N GLU A 132 7.52 15.94 -6.33
CA GLU A 132 7.72 15.97 -7.78
C GLU A 132 8.55 14.78 -8.27
N SER A 133 9.66 14.49 -7.58
CA SER A 133 10.50 13.33 -7.86
C SER A 133 9.71 12.02 -7.74
N LEU A 134 9.01 11.80 -6.61
CA LEU A 134 8.19 10.61 -6.38
C LEU A 134 7.13 10.43 -7.45
N ASN A 135 6.38 11.48 -7.80
CA ASN A 135 5.34 11.42 -8.83
C ASN A 135 5.91 11.07 -10.21
N SER A 136 7.09 11.63 -10.54
CA SER A 136 7.80 11.30 -11.77
C SER A 136 8.18 9.81 -11.81
N ARG A 137 8.69 9.26 -10.70
CA ARG A 137 9.04 7.84 -10.60
C ARG A 137 7.82 6.91 -10.66
N ILE A 138 6.72 7.26 -9.98
CA ILE A 138 5.46 6.50 -10.07
C ILE A 138 4.96 6.46 -11.52
N SER A 139 4.98 7.61 -12.21
CA SER A 139 4.56 7.68 -13.61
C SER A 139 5.48 6.87 -14.53
N ALA A 140 6.79 6.91 -14.31
CA ALA A 140 7.76 6.20 -15.14
C ALA A 140 7.70 4.68 -14.94
N ALA A 141 7.47 4.22 -13.69
CA ALA A 141 7.34 2.82 -13.35
C ALA A 141 6.15 2.12 -14.02
N ASN A 142 5.16 2.90 -14.51
CA ASN A 142 3.98 2.43 -15.19
C ASN A 142 3.36 1.17 -14.55
N ILE A 143 3.07 1.26 -13.26
CA ILE A 143 2.64 0.12 -12.42
C ILE A 143 1.44 -0.62 -13.01
N TYR A 144 0.58 0.09 -13.77
CA TYR A 144 -0.57 -0.49 -14.47
C TYR A 144 -0.18 -1.53 -15.53
N ASP A 145 0.94 -1.32 -16.23
CA ASP A 145 1.43 -2.19 -17.30
C ASP A 145 2.65 -3.01 -16.88
N ALA A 146 3.07 -2.91 -15.62
CA ALA A 146 4.14 -3.73 -15.06
C ALA A 146 3.66 -5.18 -14.96
N ALA A 147 3.66 -5.89 -16.10
CA ALA A 147 3.16 -7.24 -16.27
C ALA A 147 3.53 -8.11 -15.06
N GLN A 148 2.56 -8.79 -14.50
CA GLN A 148 2.82 -9.71 -13.42
C GLN A 148 3.26 -11.03 -13.99
N TYR A 149 4.23 -11.64 -13.31
CA TYR A 149 4.77 -12.96 -13.61
C TYR A 149 5.72 -13.03 -14.82
N HIS A 150 7.01 -13.30 -14.55
CA HIS A 150 7.92 -13.88 -15.53
C HIS A 150 8.10 -15.35 -15.17
N ASN A 151 7.81 -16.23 -16.13
CA ASN A 151 8.03 -17.66 -15.99
C ASN A 151 9.57 -17.89 -15.86
N PRO A 152 10.08 -18.65 -14.88
CA PRO A 152 11.52 -18.82 -14.63
C PRO A 152 12.29 -19.59 -15.72
N VAL A 153 11.75 -19.70 -16.94
CA VAL A 153 12.43 -20.34 -18.05
C VAL A 153 13.27 -19.29 -18.77
N ALA A 154 14.55 -19.21 -18.42
CA ALA A 154 15.50 -18.46 -19.24
C ALA A 154 15.65 -19.12 -20.62
N ASP A 155 15.88 -18.31 -21.65
CA ASP A 155 16.05 -18.75 -23.05
C ASP A 155 17.20 -19.75 -23.24
N ASP A 156 18.11 -19.88 -22.27
CA ASP A 156 19.25 -20.80 -22.27
C ASP A 156 18.95 -22.18 -21.65
N GLY A 157 17.73 -22.40 -21.18
CA GLY A 157 17.31 -23.64 -20.52
C GLY A 157 17.75 -23.76 -19.06
N VAL A 158 18.31 -22.70 -18.46
CA VAL A 158 18.59 -22.64 -17.02
C VAL A 158 17.33 -22.15 -16.30
N ILE A 159 16.89 -22.93 -15.31
CA ILE A 159 15.80 -22.52 -14.43
C ILE A 159 16.41 -21.83 -13.21
N THR A 160 16.19 -20.53 -13.09
CA THR A 160 16.54 -19.77 -11.90
C THR A 160 15.36 -19.77 -10.94
N ILE A 161 15.58 -20.25 -9.71
CA ILE A 161 14.55 -20.29 -8.67
C ILE A 161 14.98 -19.39 -7.53
N CYS A 162 14.20 -18.37 -7.24
CA CYS A 162 14.38 -17.52 -6.07
C CYS A 162 13.53 -18.09 -4.92
N ALA A 163 14.18 -18.83 -4.01
CA ALA A 163 13.48 -19.53 -2.92
C ALA A 163 13.21 -18.62 -1.71
N ASP A 164 14.13 -17.71 -1.43
CA ASP A 164 14.11 -16.81 -0.29
C ASP A 164 14.73 -15.45 -0.68
N GLY A 165 14.33 -14.41 0.05
CA GLY A 165 14.68 -13.03 -0.26
C GLY A 165 13.59 -12.04 0.11
N THR A 166 13.55 -10.92 -0.58
CA THR A 166 12.60 -9.83 -0.37
C THR A 166 11.59 -9.76 -1.51
N ARG A 167 10.30 -9.70 -1.14
CA ARG A 167 9.23 -9.37 -2.07
C ARG A 167 8.86 -7.90 -1.93
N TYR A 168 8.82 -7.19 -3.05
CA TYR A 168 8.33 -5.82 -3.13
C TYR A 168 6.92 -5.84 -3.70
N VAL A 169 6.02 -5.10 -3.06
CA VAL A 169 4.62 -4.98 -3.50
C VAL A 169 4.31 -3.50 -3.62
N PHE A 170 4.03 -3.07 -4.84
CA PHE A 170 3.70 -1.71 -5.22
C PHE A 170 2.20 -1.60 -5.45
N GLU A 171 1.59 -0.62 -4.83
CA GLU A 171 0.19 -0.29 -5.01
C GLU A 171 0.04 1.20 -5.27
N TYR A 172 -0.77 1.53 -6.26
CA TYR A 172 -1.08 2.92 -6.57
C TYR A 172 -2.56 3.06 -6.84
N LEU A 173 -3.21 3.98 -6.14
CA LEU A 173 -4.60 4.33 -6.33
C LEU A 173 -4.67 5.81 -6.70
N SER A 174 -5.29 6.14 -7.81
CA SER A 174 -5.54 7.50 -8.25
C SER A 174 -6.86 7.58 -9.00
N ALA A 175 -7.26 8.76 -9.49
CA ALA A 175 -8.47 8.92 -10.29
C ALA A 175 -8.56 8.00 -11.53
N SER A 176 -7.43 7.49 -12.04
CA SER A 176 -7.41 6.55 -13.17
C SER A 176 -7.72 5.10 -12.78
N GLY A 177 -7.69 4.78 -11.49
CA GLY A 177 -7.93 3.43 -10.99
C GLY A 177 -6.88 2.97 -9.99
N ARG A 178 -6.90 1.66 -9.73
CA ARG A 178 -5.93 0.95 -8.90
C ARG A 178 -4.91 0.27 -9.81
N ALA A 179 -3.63 0.38 -9.48
CA ALA A 179 -2.53 -0.39 -10.02
C ALA A 179 -1.88 -1.22 -8.92
N PHE A 180 -1.40 -2.41 -9.28
CA PHE A 180 -0.77 -3.33 -8.36
C PHE A 180 0.35 -4.09 -9.10
N ALA A 181 1.56 -4.10 -8.55
CA ALA A 181 2.70 -4.83 -9.08
C ALA A 181 3.46 -5.51 -7.94
N THR A 182 4.00 -6.71 -8.17
CA THR A 182 4.96 -7.33 -7.24
C THR A 182 6.19 -7.87 -7.95
N ARG A 183 7.35 -7.79 -7.29
CA ARG A 183 8.64 -8.29 -7.79
C ARG A 183 9.43 -8.93 -6.67
N HIS A 184 10.14 -10.02 -6.98
CA HIS A 184 11.18 -10.54 -6.09
C HIS A 184 12.46 -9.70 -6.26
N GLU A 185 13.28 -9.64 -5.23
CA GLU A 185 14.58 -8.96 -5.29
C GLU A 185 15.53 -9.52 -6.34
N CYS A 186 15.33 -10.75 -6.79
CA CYS A 186 16.16 -11.36 -7.82
C CYS A 186 15.83 -10.86 -9.23
N ASP A 187 14.60 -10.35 -9.44
CA ASP A 187 14.11 -9.95 -10.76
C ASP A 187 13.96 -8.43 -10.87
N ILE A 188 14.07 -7.67 -9.76
CA ILE A 188 13.77 -6.23 -9.75
C ILE A 188 14.65 -5.43 -10.70
N ASP A 189 15.90 -5.88 -10.92
CA ASP A 189 16.85 -5.23 -11.82
C ASP A 189 16.46 -5.37 -13.31
N GLU A 190 15.59 -6.32 -13.65
CA GLU A 190 15.00 -6.44 -15.00
C GLU A 190 13.93 -5.36 -15.27
N TYR A 191 13.50 -4.65 -14.23
CA TYR A 191 12.49 -3.59 -14.28
C TYR A 191 13.07 -2.28 -13.77
N PRO A 192 13.96 -1.62 -14.54
CA PRO A 192 14.72 -0.48 -14.06
C PRO A 192 13.84 0.67 -13.56
N GLU A 193 12.68 0.92 -14.17
CA GLU A 193 11.77 1.97 -13.71
C GLU A 193 11.10 1.64 -12.37
N LEU A 194 10.77 0.37 -12.10
CA LEU A 194 10.29 -0.07 -10.79
C LEU A 194 11.40 -0.03 -9.74
N ASN A 195 12.62 -0.40 -10.11
CA ASN A 195 13.79 -0.33 -9.23
C ASN A 195 14.12 1.12 -8.86
N ASP A 196 14.04 2.05 -9.81
CA ASP A 196 14.19 3.48 -9.58
C ASP A 196 13.12 4.01 -8.60
N LEU A 197 11.85 3.58 -8.76
CA LEU A 197 10.78 3.91 -7.83
C LEU A 197 11.03 3.33 -6.43
N LEU A 198 11.45 2.07 -6.34
CA LEU A 198 11.82 1.42 -5.08
C LEU A 198 12.88 2.24 -4.34
N ASN A 199 13.98 2.57 -5.03
CA ASN A 199 15.09 3.33 -4.47
C ASN A 199 14.65 4.73 -4.03
N GLU A 200 13.83 5.42 -4.82
CA GLU A 200 13.27 6.73 -4.44
C GLU A 200 12.50 6.63 -3.11
N VAL A 201 11.58 5.67 -3.01
CA VAL A 201 10.71 5.51 -1.83
C VAL A 201 11.53 5.11 -0.59
N LEU A 202 12.53 4.24 -0.74
CA LEU A 202 13.44 3.87 0.35
C LEU A 202 14.32 5.04 0.80
N ASN A 203 14.78 5.88 -0.13
CA ASN A 203 15.56 7.08 0.20
C ASN A 203 14.73 8.09 0.99
N LEU A 204 13.46 8.29 0.64
CA LEU A 204 12.54 9.14 1.40
C LEU A 204 12.34 8.64 2.85
N ALA A 205 12.48 7.33 3.08
CA ALA A 205 12.44 6.72 4.39
C ALA A 205 13.75 6.88 5.18
N ALA A 206 14.89 6.77 4.50
CA ALA A 206 16.21 6.83 5.11
C ALA A 206 16.59 8.23 5.63
N THR A 207 16.02 9.30 5.08
CA THR A 207 16.32 10.68 5.50
C THR A 207 15.98 10.99 6.97
N GLU A 208 15.16 10.17 7.63
CA GLU A 208 14.83 10.32 9.06
C GLU A 208 15.78 9.54 10.00
N ASN A 209 16.55 8.56 9.50
CA ASN A 209 17.47 7.75 10.31
C ASN A 209 18.82 8.44 10.63
N ILE A 210 18.90 9.77 10.56
CA ILE A 210 20.11 10.53 10.90
C ILE A 210 20.14 10.95 12.39
N GLN A 211 19.16 10.55 13.20
CA GLN A 211 19.12 10.90 14.63
C GLN A 211 18.86 9.71 15.57
N ASP A 212 19.66 8.65 15.46
CA ASP A 212 19.94 7.73 16.57
C ASP A 212 21.45 7.71 16.87
#